data_AF-A0A022REA0-F1
#
_entry.id   AF-A0A022REA0-F1
#
_cell.length_a   1.000
_cell.length_b   1.000
_cell.length_c   1.000
_cell.angle_alpha   90.00
_cell.angle_beta   90.00
_cell.angle_gamma   90.00
#
_symmetry.space_group_name_H-M   'P 1'
#
loop_
_entity.id
_entity.type
_entity.pdbx_description
1 polymer ?
#
loop_
_entity_poly.entity_id
_entity_poly.type
_entity_poly.pdbx_seq_one_letter_code
_entity_poly.pdbx_strand_id
1 'polypeptide(L)'
;MAIIGRIFINNVQAAAAATNNINRKETKNRAISNNKGGGRRELLLSSTLITTTAIVLDSQTQLLNKYLKKSEENKAKNDKERMDSYYKRNYKDYFQLLEGDLRQKKDLTESEKGILEWLDKNK
;
A
#
# COMPACT_ATOMS: atom_id res chain seq x y z
N MET A 1 2.57 13.82 -27.68
CA MET A 1 2.01 12.95 -26.62
C MET A 1 3.15 12.18 -25.93
N ALA A 2 4.00 12.84 -25.12
CA ALA A 2 5.18 12.19 -24.55
C ALA A 2 5.51 12.71 -23.13
N ILE A 3 4.50 12.87 -22.27
CA ILE A 3 4.71 13.38 -20.90
C ILE A 3 4.16 12.42 -19.83
N ILE A 4 3.18 11.56 -20.15
CA ILE A 4 2.53 10.71 -19.14
C ILE A 4 3.35 9.43 -18.81
N GLY A 5 4.25 8.99 -19.70
CA GLY A 5 5.13 7.84 -19.44
C GLY A 5 6.25 8.09 -18.41
N ARG A 6 6.53 9.34 -18.06
CA ARG A 6 7.66 9.69 -17.16
C ARG A 6 7.33 9.61 -15.66
N ILE A 7 6.06 9.64 -15.28
CA ILE A 7 5.67 9.66 -13.86
C ILE A 7 5.68 8.24 -13.26
N PHE A 8 5.41 7.21 -14.07
CA PHE A 8 5.29 5.84 -13.56
C PHE A 8 6.65 5.16 -13.28
N ILE A 9 7.74 5.60 -13.92
CA ILE A 9 9.09 5.00 -13.76
C ILE A 9 9.78 5.47 -12.46
N ASN A 10 9.46 6.67 -11.97
CA ASN A 10 10.19 7.26 -10.84
C ASN A 10 9.86 6.61 -9.48
N ASN A 11 8.67 6.02 -9.31
CA ASN A 11 8.30 5.39 -8.03
C ASN A 11 8.83 3.95 -7.88
N VAL A 12 9.09 3.24 -8.98
CA VAL A 12 9.69 1.89 -8.94
C VAL A 12 11.20 1.99 -8.66
N GLN A 13 11.88 3.00 -9.21
CA GLN A 13 13.30 3.26 -8.94
C GLN A 13 13.55 3.70 -7.48
N ALA A 14 12.64 4.47 -6.88
CA ALA A 14 12.75 4.93 -5.49
C ALA A 14 12.63 3.78 -4.47
N ALA A 15 11.77 2.80 -4.73
CA ALA A 15 11.62 1.61 -3.89
C ALA A 15 12.84 0.66 -4.00
N ALA A 16 13.43 0.52 -5.19
CA ALA A 16 14.65 -0.28 -5.41
C ALA A 16 15.94 0.41 -4.89
N ALA A 17 15.96 1.74 -4.79
CA ALA A 17 17.07 2.49 -4.21
C ALA A 17 17.07 2.45 -2.67
N ALA A 18 15.90 2.31 -2.03
CA ALA A 18 15.78 2.23 -0.57
C ALA A 18 16.32 0.92 0.02
N THR A 19 16.24 -0.19 -0.74
CA THR A 19 16.75 -1.50 -0.30
C THR A 19 18.28 -1.64 -0.40
N ASN A 20 18.94 -0.83 -1.22
CA ASN A 20 20.40 -0.85 -1.40
C ASN A 20 21.17 0.04 -0.42
N ASN A 21 20.49 0.78 0.46
CA ASN A 21 21.10 1.78 1.35
C ASN A 21 21.35 1.29 2.80
N ILE A 22 21.18 0.00 3.08
CA ILE A 22 21.46 -0.56 4.42
C ILE A 22 22.95 -0.95 4.58
N ASN A 23 23.71 -1.10 3.49
CA ASN A 23 25.10 -1.61 3.53
C ASN A 23 26.20 -0.56 3.33
N ARG A 24 25.94 0.73 3.59
CA ARG A 24 26.93 1.81 3.37
C ARG A 24 27.15 2.68 4.60
N LYS A 25 27.51 2.07 5.72
CA LYS A 25 28.26 2.75 6.78
C LYS A 25 29.27 1.77 7.35
N GLU A 26 30.48 1.81 6.80
CA GLU A 26 31.73 1.61 7.54
C GLU A 26 32.91 1.69 6.58
N THR A 27 33.59 2.83 6.57
CA THR A 27 35.03 2.87 6.25
C THR A 27 35.62 4.10 6.93
N LYS A 28 36.33 3.86 8.04
CA LYS A 28 37.63 4.47 8.36
C LYS A 28 38.05 4.00 9.74
N ASN A 29 38.95 3.00 9.76
CA ASN A 29 40.16 2.98 10.59
C ASN A 29 40.94 1.72 10.22
N ARG A 30 41.92 1.87 9.33
CA ARG A 30 42.93 0.84 9.06
C ARG A 30 44.17 1.23 9.85
N ALA A 31 44.31 0.65 11.04
CA ALA A 31 45.60 0.51 11.70
C ALA A 31 45.88 -0.99 11.80
N ILE A 32 46.88 -1.42 11.04
CA ILE A 32 47.37 -2.80 11.02
C ILE A 32 48.15 -3.00 12.33
N SER A 33 47.65 -3.87 13.20
CA SER A 33 48.43 -4.46 14.29
C SER A 33 48.25 -5.96 14.23
N ASN A 34 49.22 -6.64 13.60
CA ASN A 34 49.35 -8.09 13.65
C ASN A 34 49.69 -8.50 15.08
N ASN A 35 48.73 -9.06 15.82
CA ASN A 35 49.05 -9.89 16.98
C ASN A 35 48.48 -11.28 16.80
N LYS A 36 49.40 -12.25 16.72
CA LYS A 36 49.13 -13.69 16.74
C LYS A 36 48.71 -14.09 18.15
N GLY A 37 47.68 -14.91 18.25
CA GLY A 37 47.25 -15.62 19.47
C GLY A 37 45.74 -15.83 19.39
N GLY A 38 45.22 -17.00 19.03
CA GLY A 38 45.47 -18.27 19.70
C GLY A 38 44.39 -18.46 20.77
N GLY A 39 43.26 -19.07 20.41
CA GLY A 39 42.19 -19.31 21.38
C GLY A 39 40.94 -19.92 20.74
N ARG A 40 40.95 -21.23 20.57
CA ARG A 40 39.74 -22.04 20.36
C ARG A 40 39.00 -22.08 21.71
N ARG A 41 37.66 -22.00 21.71
CA ARG A 41 36.70 -21.78 22.82
C ARG A 41 36.18 -20.34 22.68
N GLU A 42 34.96 -20.05 22.23
CA GLU A 42 33.69 -20.56 22.74
C GLU A 42 32.60 -20.51 21.66
N LEU A 43 32.11 -21.68 21.25
CA LEU A 43 31.00 -21.82 20.32
C LEU A 43 29.84 -22.52 21.05
N LEU A 44 29.32 -21.92 22.12
CA LEU A 44 28.18 -22.48 22.88
C LEU A 44 27.26 -21.39 23.45
N LEU A 45 26.80 -20.45 22.62
CA LEU A 45 25.72 -19.50 22.98
C LEU A 45 24.62 -19.37 21.91
N SER A 46 24.60 -20.25 20.91
CA SER A 46 23.72 -20.07 19.73
C SER A 46 22.40 -20.83 19.78
N SER A 47 22.10 -21.64 20.81
CA SER A 47 20.91 -22.52 20.79
C SER A 47 19.65 -21.95 21.46
N THR A 48 19.75 -20.93 22.31
CA THR A 48 18.58 -20.35 23.03
C THR A 48 17.99 -19.09 22.38
N LEU A 49 18.70 -18.48 21.43
CA LEU A 49 18.18 -17.34 20.66
C LEU A 49 17.38 -17.78 19.42
N ILE A 50 17.61 -18.99 18.91
CA ILE A 50 16.93 -19.49 17.71
C ILE A 50 15.45 -19.80 18.00
N THR A 51 15.13 -20.27 19.20
CA THR A 51 13.74 -20.59 19.60
C THR A 51 12.88 -19.36 19.82
N THR A 52 13.42 -18.26 20.37
CA THR A 52 12.65 -17.02 20.56
C THR A 52 12.41 -16.28 19.24
N THR A 53 13.37 -16.29 18.32
CA THR A 53 13.16 -15.74 16.98
C THR A 53 12.15 -16.55 16.17
N ALA A 54 12.16 -17.88 16.27
CA ALA A 54 11.21 -18.74 15.55
C ALA A 54 9.76 -18.52 16.03
N ILE A 55 9.53 -18.44 17.35
CA ILE A 55 8.19 -18.23 17.91
C ILE A 55 7.65 -16.82 17.62
N VAL A 56 8.50 -15.79 17.66
CA VAL A 56 8.10 -14.42 17.32
C VAL A 56 7.84 -14.28 15.81
N LEU A 57 8.66 -14.92 14.96
CA LEU A 57 8.41 -15.03 13.51
C LEU A 57 7.08 -15.73 13.22
N ASP A 58 6.75 -16.80 13.93
CA ASP A 58 5.47 -17.50 13.76
C ASP A 58 4.27 -16.62 14.12
N SER A 59 4.32 -15.87 15.22
CA SER A 59 3.21 -14.98 15.61
C SER A 59 3.01 -13.81 14.63
N GLN A 60 4.09 -13.20 14.14
CA GLN A 60 4.02 -12.10 13.17
C GLN A 60 3.56 -12.58 11.80
N THR A 61 4.05 -13.75 11.35
CA THR A 61 3.62 -14.35 10.08
C THR A 61 2.17 -14.80 10.14
N GLN A 62 1.69 -15.33 11.27
CA GLN A 62 0.27 -15.65 11.47
C GLN A 62 -0.62 -14.40 11.39
N LEU A 63 -0.22 -13.31 12.01
CA LEU A 63 -0.94 -12.04 11.93
C LEU A 63 -0.98 -11.50 10.49
N LEU A 64 0.15 -11.52 9.79
CA LEU A 64 0.24 -11.11 8.39
C LEU A 64 -0.67 -11.96 7.50
N ASN A 65 -0.62 -13.29 7.64
CA ASN A 65 -1.45 -14.22 6.89
C ASN A 65 -2.95 -13.97 7.11
N LYS A 66 -3.35 -13.61 8.34
CA LYS A 66 -4.74 -13.23 8.65
C LYS A 66 -5.17 -11.98 7.88
N TYR A 67 -4.32 -10.95 7.80
CA TYR A 67 -4.64 -9.72 7.06
C TYR A 67 -4.61 -9.91 5.54
N LEU A 68 -3.69 -10.73 5.03
CA LEU A 68 -3.66 -11.10 3.61
C LEU A 68 -4.94 -11.83 3.21
N LYS A 69 -5.31 -12.88 3.97
CA LYS A 69 -6.56 -13.61 3.77
C LYS A 69 -7.78 -12.68 3.82
N LYS A 70 -7.85 -11.78 4.81
CA LYS A 70 -8.93 -10.79 4.89
C LYS A 70 -8.97 -9.85 3.68
N SER A 71 -7.80 -9.46 3.15
CA SER A 71 -7.74 -8.59 1.97
C SER A 71 -8.17 -9.30 0.70
N GLU A 72 -7.81 -10.56 0.54
CA GLU A 72 -8.25 -11.40 -0.59
C GLU A 72 -9.76 -11.61 -0.56
N GLU A 73 -10.30 -12.03 0.58
CA GLU A 73 -11.75 -12.28 0.76
C GLU A 73 -12.60 -11.02 0.53
N ASN A 74 -12.10 -9.84 0.92
CA ASN A 74 -12.83 -8.58 0.80
C ASN A 74 -12.47 -7.77 -0.45
N LYS A 75 -11.60 -8.27 -1.33
CA LYS A 75 -11.06 -7.49 -2.46
C LYS A 75 -12.16 -6.87 -3.31
N ALA A 76 -13.16 -7.66 -3.72
CA ALA A 76 -14.26 -7.17 -4.57
C ALA A 76 -15.10 -6.10 -3.88
N LYS A 77 -15.38 -6.27 -2.58
CA LYS A 77 -16.11 -5.28 -1.77
C LYS A 77 -15.32 -3.98 -1.66
N ASN A 78 -14.05 -4.07 -1.28
CA ASN A 78 -13.18 -2.91 -1.12
C ASN A 78 -12.97 -2.17 -2.45
N ASP A 79 -12.79 -2.91 -3.55
CA ASP A 79 -12.65 -2.32 -4.89
C ASP A 79 -13.93 -1.58 -5.30
N LYS A 80 -15.10 -2.17 -5.05
CA LYS A 80 -16.38 -1.51 -5.29
C LYS A 80 -16.53 -0.24 -4.47
N GLU A 81 -16.31 -0.30 -3.15
CA GLU A 81 -16.41 0.86 -2.25
C GLU A 81 -15.43 1.97 -2.65
N ARG A 82 -14.22 1.60 -3.08
CA ARG A 82 -13.22 2.55 -3.59
C ARG A 82 -13.72 3.26 -4.86
N MET A 83 -14.36 2.54 -5.77
CA MET A 83 -14.94 3.12 -6.99
C MET A 83 -16.17 3.98 -6.69
N ASP A 84 -17.10 3.50 -5.87
CA ASP A 84 -18.29 4.25 -5.48
C ASP A 84 -17.90 5.56 -4.78
N SER A 85 -16.91 5.51 -3.87
CA SER A 85 -16.37 6.70 -3.21
C SER A 85 -15.70 7.67 -4.18
N TYR A 86 -14.94 7.15 -5.16
CA TYR A 86 -14.33 7.98 -6.20
C TYR A 86 -15.38 8.69 -7.03
N TYR A 87 -16.40 7.99 -7.52
CA TYR A 87 -17.46 8.60 -8.31
C TYR A 87 -18.26 9.61 -7.49
N LYS A 88 -18.59 9.27 -6.24
CA LYS A 88 -19.28 10.20 -5.33
C LYS A 88 -18.49 11.49 -5.15
N ARG A 89 -17.20 11.41 -4.82
CA ARG A 89 -16.39 12.62 -4.59
C ARG A 89 -16.17 13.46 -5.84
N ASN A 90 -16.07 12.85 -7.01
CA ASN A 90 -15.71 13.57 -8.24
C ASN A 90 -16.92 14.09 -9.03
N TYR A 91 -18.08 13.44 -8.94
CA TYR A 91 -19.22 13.76 -9.79
C TYR A 91 -20.44 14.29 -9.04
N LYS A 92 -20.46 14.21 -7.70
CA LYS A 92 -21.61 14.68 -6.91
C LYS A 92 -21.93 16.14 -7.17
N ASP A 93 -20.94 17.02 -7.11
CA ASP A 93 -21.17 18.47 -7.25
C ASP A 93 -21.64 18.83 -8.67
N TYR A 94 -21.11 18.17 -9.70
CA TYR A 94 -21.54 18.35 -11.08
C TYR A 94 -23.00 17.95 -11.29
N PHE A 95 -23.40 16.80 -10.73
CA PHE A 95 -24.78 16.35 -10.82
C PHE A 95 -25.72 17.20 -9.95
N GLN A 96 -25.27 17.67 -8.78
CA GLN A 96 -26.04 18.58 -7.93
C GLN A 96 -26.32 19.92 -8.61
N LEU A 97 -25.37 20.44 -9.40
CA LEU A 97 -25.60 21.64 -10.21
C LEU A 97 -26.76 21.44 -11.20
N LEU A 98 -26.88 20.24 -11.78
CA LEU A 98 -27.94 19.89 -12.72
C LEU A 98 -29.27 19.55 -12.01
N GLU A 99 -29.24 19.21 -10.72
CA GLU A 99 -30.40 18.70 -9.99
C GLU A 99 -31.62 19.63 -10.06
N GLY A 100 -31.40 20.94 -9.95
CA GLY A 100 -32.47 21.94 -10.00
C GLY A 100 -33.23 21.92 -11.33
N ASP A 101 -32.50 22.03 -12.44
CA ASP A 101 -33.07 22.04 -13.79
C ASP A 101 -33.74 20.69 -14.12
N LEU A 102 -33.09 19.59 -13.74
CA LEU A 102 -33.61 18.24 -14.00
C LEU A 102 -34.92 17.95 -13.26
N ARG A 103 -35.07 18.44 -12.02
CA ARG A 103 -36.32 18.24 -11.24
C ARG A 103 -37.50 19.07 -11.76
N GLN A 104 -37.24 20.17 -12.47
CA GLN A 104 -38.28 21.01 -13.07
C GLN A 104 -38.70 20.53 -14.47
N LYS A 105 -37.88 19.70 -15.10
CA LYS A 105 -38.13 19.16 -16.44
C LYS A 105 -39.30 18.15 -16.40
N LYS A 106 -40.25 18.30 -17.32
CA LYS A 106 -41.42 17.40 -17.44
C LYS A 106 -41.04 16.03 -18.01
N ASP A 107 -40.21 16.03 -19.06
CA ASP A 107 -39.80 14.82 -19.76
C ASP A 107 -38.29 14.59 -19.59
N LEU A 108 -37.93 13.64 -18.73
CA LEU A 108 -36.54 13.25 -18.52
C LEU A 108 -36.14 12.11 -19.46
N THR A 109 -34.96 12.25 -20.06
CA THR A 109 -34.26 11.16 -20.74
C THR A 109 -33.80 10.10 -19.73
N GLU A 110 -33.47 8.91 -20.22
CA GLU A 110 -33.02 7.80 -19.37
C GLU A 110 -31.78 8.18 -18.53
N SER A 111 -30.83 8.89 -19.14
CA SER A 111 -29.63 9.35 -18.44
C SER A 111 -29.95 10.38 -17.36
N GLU A 112 -30.87 11.31 -17.63
CA GLU A 112 -31.29 12.31 -16.64
C GLU A 112 -32.01 11.68 -15.44
N LYS A 113 -32.84 10.66 -15.68
CA LYS A 113 -33.43 9.85 -14.60
C LYS A 113 -32.35 9.15 -13.79
N GLY A 114 -31.36 8.55 -14.46
CA GLY A 114 -30.23 7.91 -13.80
C GLY A 114 -29.41 8.87 -12.93
N ILE A 115 -29.22 10.12 -13.37
CA ILE A 115 -28.55 11.16 -12.58
C ILE A 115 -29.34 11.46 -11.31
N LEU A 116 -30.66 11.67 -11.40
CA LEU A 116 -31.49 11.94 -10.23
C LEU A 116 -31.51 10.76 -9.26
N GLU A 117 -31.65 9.53 -9.77
CA GLU A 117 -31.62 8.32 -8.95
C GLU A 117 -30.27 8.16 -8.24
N TRP A 118 -29.17 8.41 -8.95
CA TRP A 118 -27.84 8.37 -8.36
C TRP A 118 -27.66 9.43 -7.28
N LEU A 119 -28.14 10.67 -7.51
CA LEU A 119 -28.11 11.74 -6.50
C LEU A 119 -28.92 11.39 -5.26
N ASP A 120 -30.12 10.83 -5.42
CA ASP A 120 -30.98 10.45 -4.29
C ASP A 120 -30.34 9.32 -3.46
N LYS A 121 -29.65 8.38 -4.10
CA LYS A 121 -28.86 7.33 -3.41
C LYS A 121 -27.59 7.85 -2.73
N ASN A 122 -27.04 8.98 -3.19
CA ASN A 122 -25.73 9.49 -2.80
C ASN A 122 -25.76 10.88 -2.12
N LYS A 123 -26.92 11.33 -1.63
CA LYS A 123 -27.03 12.58 -0.87
C LYS A 123 -26.14 12.60 0.37
#